data_AF-A0A8T5PIX4-F1
#
_entry.id   AF-A0A8T5PIX4-F1
#
_cell.length_a   1.000
_cell.length_b   1.000
_cell.length_c   1.000
_cell.angle_alpha   90.00
_cell.angle_beta   90.00
_cell.angle_gamma   90.00
#
_symmetry.space_group_name_H-M   'P 1'
#
loop_
_entity.id
_entity.type
_entity.pdbx_description
1 polymer ?
#
loop_
_entity_poly.entity_id
_entity_poly.type
_entity_poly.pdbx_seq_one_letter_code
_entity_poly.pdbx_strand_id
1 'polypeptide(L)'
;MQLKDIQRLQREFDEEFFNKFWEINDEKTFIERLQYLVVALTGEIGEYANIVKKASRDFEHLKENISEEKKKQLTEELVDCFIYIIITANLLGIDLEKEYLEKLEKNKQRFEKYKRG
;
A
#
# COMPACT_ATOMS: atom_id res chain seq x y z
N MET A 1 -10.06 -15.61 1.74
CA MET A 1 -10.30 -14.17 1.56
C MET A 1 -9.51 -13.75 0.34
N GLN A 2 -10.19 -13.40 -0.73
CA GLN A 2 -9.55 -12.87 -1.94
C GLN A 2 -9.21 -11.39 -1.69
N LEU A 3 -8.22 -10.82 -2.39
CA LEU A 3 -7.83 -9.41 -2.20
C LEU A 3 -9.02 -8.47 -2.50
N LYS A 4 -9.92 -8.94 -3.37
CA LYS A 4 -11.22 -8.35 -3.65
C LYS A 4 -12.13 -8.20 -2.41
N ASP A 5 -12.09 -9.15 -1.48
CA ASP A 5 -12.86 -9.05 -0.23
C ASP A 5 -12.30 -7.92 0.65
N ILE A 6 -10.98 -7.75 0.69
CA ILE A 6 -10.33 -6.65 1.42
C ILE A 6 -10.71 -5.31 0.79
N GLN A 7 -10.66 -5.20 -0.54
CA GLN A 7 -11.11 -4.01 -1.25
C GLN A 7 -12.55 -3.64 -0.90
N ARG A 8 -13.46 -4.64 -0.86
CA ARG A 8 -14.85 -4.44 -0.46
C ARG A 8 -14.98 -3.98 0.99
N LEU A 9 -14.34 -4.67 1.94
CA LEU A 9 -14.40 -4.31 3.36
C LEU A 9 -13.87 -2.91 3.62
N GLN A 10 -12.75 -2.53 2.99
CA GLN A 10 -12.23 -1.17 3.09
C GLN A 10 -13.22 -0.15 2.52
N ARG A 11 -13.82 -0.43 1.36
CA ARG A 11 -14.81 0.46 0.76
C ARG A 11 -16.04 0.64 1.64
N GLU A 12 -16.56 -0.45 2.21
CA GLU A 12 -17.70 -0.41 3.14
C GLU A 12 -17.38 0.44 4.38
N PHE A 13 -16.20 0.23 4.98
CA PHE A 13 -15.71 1.05 6.08
C PHE A 13 -15.58 2.53 5.69
N ASP A 14 -14.99 2.82 4.53
CA ASP A 14 -14.82 4.21 4.08
C ASP A 14 -16.16 4.89 3.76
N GLU A 15 -17.15 4.16 3.27
CA GLU A 15 -18.50 4.70 3.05
C GLU A 15 -19.24 4.96 4.36
N GLU A 16 -19.00 4.14 5.39
CA GLU A 16 -19.60 4.34 6.71
C GLU A 16 -19.00 5.55 7.44
N PHE A 17 -17.67 5.69 7.44
CA PHE A 17 -16.97 6.67 8.27
C PHE A 17 -16.46 7.90 7.49
N PHE A 18 -16.26 7.78 6.17
CA PHE A 18 -15.63 8.80 5.32
C PHE A 18 -16.43 9.08 4.04
N ASN A 19 -17.75 8.94 4.07
CA ASN A 19 -18.63 9.10 2.90
C ASN A 19 -18.34 10.33 2.01
N LYS A 20 -18.04 11.50 2.60
CA LYS A 20 -17.70 12.73 1.86
C LYS A 20 -16.45 12.62 0.98
N PHE A 21 -15.53 11.72 1.33
CA PHE A 21 -14.36 11.45 0.49
C PHE A 21 -14.80 10.92 -0.88
N TRP A 22 -15.85 10.11 -0.92
CA TRP A 22 -16.35 9.41 -2.10
C TRP A 22 -17.41 10.18 -2.90
N GLU A 23 -17.83 11.36 -2.44
CA GLU A 23 -18.70 12.27 -3.21
C GLU A 23 -17.89 12.95 -4.34
N ILE A 24 -17.69 12.23 -5.45
CA ILE A 24 -16.91 12.69 -6.60
C ILE A 24 -17.86 12.99 -7.76
N ASN A 25 -18.09 14.27 -8.02
CA ASN A 25 -19.05 14.74 -9.03
C ASN A 25 -18.38 15.34 -10.28
N ASP A 26 -17.07 15.55 -10.24
CA ASP A 26 -16.30 16.14 -11.33
C ASP A 26 -14.83 15.67 -11.33
N GLU A 27 -14.17 15.89 -12.46
CA GLU A 27 -12.77 15.52 -12.71
C GLU A 27 -11.81 16.18 -11.72
N LYS A 28 -12.09 17.43 -11.33
CA LYS A 28 -11.23 18.17 -10.40
C LYS A 28 -11.21 17.49 -9.04
N THR A 29 -12.38 17.12 -8.53
CA THR A 29 -12.54 16.41 -7.26
C THR A 29 -11.84 15.05 -7.31
N PHE A 30 -11.99 14.31 -8.41
CA PHE A 30 -11.28 13.04 -8.61
C PHE A 30 -9.74 13.22 -8.51
N ILE A 31 -9.18 14.20 -9.22
CA ILE A 31 -7.74 14.50 -9.19
C ILE A 31 -7.30 14.91 -7.78
N GLU A 32 -8.08 15.74 -7.08
CA GLU A 32 -7.78 16.15 -5.70
C GLU A 32 -7.75 14.95 -4.74
N ARG A 33 -8.69 14.01 -4.88
CA ARG A 33 -8.71 12.76 -4.08
C ARG A 33 -7.51 11.90 -4.37
N LEU A 34 -7.17 11.72 -5.64
CA LEU A 34 -6.01 10.96 -6.05
C LEU A 34 -4.72 11.58 -5.51
N GLN A 35 -4.58 12.91 -5.61
CA GLN A 35 -3.44 13.63 -5.04
C GLN A 35 -3.33 13.42 -3.53
N TYR A 36 -4.45 13.54 -2.81
CA TYR A 36 -4.48 13.31 -1.36
C TYR A 36 -4.00 11.91 -1.00
N LEU A 37 -4.51 10.87 -1.67
CA LEU A 37 -4.12 9.48 -1.40
C LEU A 37 -2.64 9.23 -1.68
N VAL A 38 -2.09 9.80 -2.75
CA VAL A 38 -0.66 9.68 -3.07
C VAL A 38 0.20 10.36 -2.02
N VAL A 39 -0.20 11.54 -1.54
CA VAL A 39 0.50 12.24 -0.46
C VAL A 39 0.45 11.42 0.83
N ALA A 40 -0.72 10.89 1.19
CA ALA A 40 -0.89 10.08 2.39
C ALA A 40 -0.06 8.78 2.33
N LEU A 41 -0.15 8.02 1.22
CA LEU A 41 0.68 6.84 0.98
C LEU A 41 2.17 7.15 1.08
N THR A 42 2.60 8.30 0.54
CA THR A 42 4.01 8.71 0.62
C THR A 42 4.42 9.03 2.06
N GLY A 43 3.50 9.58 2.86
CA GLY A 43 3.65 9.77 4.30
C GLY A 43 3.96 8.45 5.01
N GLU A 44 3.09 7.45 4.85
CA GLU A 44 3.24 6.12 5.48
C GLU A 44 4.53 5.42 5.03
N ILE A 45 4.90 5.54 3.74
CA ILE A 45 6.18 5.03 3.25
C ILE A 45 7.36 5.73 3.95
N GLY A 46 7.23 7.03 4.23
CA GLY A 46 8.22 7.81 4.97
C GLY A 46 8.36 7.35 6.42
N GLU A 47 7.25 7.05 7.08
CA GLU A 47 7.21 6.50 8.44
C GLU A 47 7.87 5.12 8.50
N TYR A 48 7.46 4.22 7.59
CA TYR A 48 8.08 2.91 7.39
C TYR A 48 9.59 3.03 7.17
N ALA A 49 10.02 3.88 6.24
CA ALA A 49 11.43 4.11 5.93
C ALA A 49 12.21 4.66 7.14
N ASN A 50 11.60 5.51 7.97
CA ASN A 50 12.23 6.04 9.17
C ASN A 50 12.49 4.95 10.21
N ILE A 51 11.58 3.99 10.38
CA ILE A 51 11.80 2.85 11.28
C ILE A 51 12.92 1.95 10.75
N VAL A 52 12.92 1.63 9.45
CA VAL A 52 14.00 0.86 8.81
C VAL A 52 15.36 1.55 8.98
N LYS A 53 15.42 2.86 8.76
CA LYS A 53 16.64 3.67 8.98
C LYS A 53 17.14 3.56 10.42
N LYS A 54 16.25 3.67 11.42
CA LYS A 54 16.60 3.50 12.83
C LYS A 54 17.11 2.08 13.10
N ALA A 55 16.43 1.04 12.60
CA ALA A 55 16.87 -0.35 12.73
C ALA A 55 18.29 -0.58 12.16
N SER A 56 18.54 -0.08 10.95
CA SER A 56 19.86 -0.18 10.32
C SER A 56 20.95 0.49 11.15
N ARG A 57 20.69 1.70 11.65
CA ARG A 57 21.62 2.47 12.47
C ARG A 57 21.94 1.76 13.79
N ASP A 58 20.92 1.25 14.47
CA ASP A 58 21.08 0.57 15.76
C ASP A 58 21.87 -0.74 15.56
N PHE A 59 21.62 -1.48 14.48
CA PHE A 59 22.43 -2.65 14.14
C PHE A 59 23.88 -2.28 13.81
N GLU A 60 24.11 -1.22 13.04
CA GLU A 60 25.45 -0.82 12.63
C GLU A 60 26.33 -0.42 13.83
N HIS A 61 25.80 0.44 14.71
CA HIS A 61 26.56 1.03 15.82
C HIS A 61 26.47 0.27 17.15
N LEU A 62 25.35 -0.39 17.42
CA LEU A 62 25.11 -1.08 18.70
C LEU A 62 25.12 -2.61 18.56
N LYS A 63 25.14 -3.14 17.32
CA LYS A 63 24.97 -4.58 17.03
C LYS A 63 23.67 -5.16 17.59
N GLU A 64 22.67 -4.31 17.77
CA GLU A 64 21.34 -4.69 18.24
C GLU A 64 20.49 -5.21 17.08
N ASN A 65 19.88 -6.37 17.27
CA ASN A 65 18.89 -6.89 16.34
C ASN A 65 17.57 -6.12 16.46
N ILE A 66 16.71 -6.24 15.45
CA ILE A 66 15.38 -5.63 15.48
C ILE A 66 14.57 -6.23 16.64
N SER A 67 14.13 -5.38 17.57
CA SER A 67 13.25 -5.76 18.68
C SER A 67 11.84 -6.11 18.19
N GLU A 68 11.11 -6.89 18.99
CA GLU A 68 9.71 -7.22 18.68
C GLU A 68 8.82 -5.97 18.59
N GLU A 69 9.08 -4.96 19.42
CA GLU A 69 8.38 -3.68 19.34
C GLU A 69 8.61 -2.99 17.99
N LYS A 70 9.87 -2.96 17.52
CA LYS A 70 10.18 -2.36 16.22
C LYS A 70 9.60 -3.17 15.05
N LYS A 71 9.48 -4.49 15.18
CA LYS A 71 8.77 -5.33 14.19
C LYS A 71 7.27 -5.01 14.14
N LYS A 72 6.63 -4.76 15.28
CA LYS A 72 5.22 -4.34 15.32
C LYS A 72 5.04 -3.01 14.60
N GLN A 73 5.88 -2.01 14.90
CA GLN A 73 5.85 -0.72 14.23
C GLN A 73 6.06 -0.87 12.71
N LEU A 74 7.05 -1.66 12.28
CA LEU A 74 7.25 -1.94 10.84
C LEU A 74 6.02 -2.60 10.20
N THR A 75 5.31 -3.44 10.94
CA THR A 75 4.11 -4.11 10.43
C THR A 75 2.96 -3.12 10.31
N GLU A 76 2.77 -2.24 11.29
CA GLU A 76 1.76 -1.18 11.29
C GLU A 76 1.92 -0.25 10.09
N GLU A 77 3.09 0.37 9.92
CA GLU A 77 3.32 1.29 8.79
C GLU A 77 3.21 0.60 7.41
N LEU A 78 3.59 -0.67 7.34
CA LEU A 78 3.44 -1.44 6.10
C LEU A 78 1.96 -1.70 5.78
N VAL A 79 1.15 -1.95 6.80
CA VAL A 79 -0.29 -2.11 6.67
C VAL A 79 -0.94 -0.78 6.31
N ASP A 80 -0.48 0.35 6.86
CA ASP A 80 -0.98 1.68 6.51
C ASP A 80 -0.69 2.02 5.04
N CYS A 81 0.52 1.71 4.56
CA CYS A 81 0.84 1.77 3.12
C CYS A 81 -0.14 0.91 2.30
N PHE A 82 -0.42 -0.31 2.75
CA PHE A 82 -1.33 -1.22 2.07
C PHE A 82 -2.77 -0.70 2.03
N ILE A 83 -3.26 -0.09 3.12
CA ILE A 83 -4.58 0.53 3.19
C ILE A 83 -4.71 1.62 2.12
N TYR A 84 -3.74 2.54 2.00
CA TYR A 84 -3.80 3.58 0.97
C TYR A 84 -3.70 3.03 -0.46
N ILE A 85 -2.99 1.92 -0.68
CA ILE A 85 -2.99 1.21 -1.98
C ILE A 85 -4.39 0.68 -2.30
N ILE A 86 -5.07 0.07 -1.32
CA ILE A 86 -6.43 -0.45 -1.47
C ILE A 86 -7.44 0.68 -1.75
N ILE A 87 -7.39 1.76 -0.98
CA ILE A 87 -8.27 2.93 -1.19
C ILE A 87 -8.03 3.53 -2.58
N THR A 88 -6.77 3.61 -3.01
CA THR A 88 -6.43 4.10 -4.37
C THR A 88 -6.97 3.17 -5.45
N ALA A 89 -6.85 1.85 -5.29
CA ALA A 89 -7.43 0.89 -6.23
C ALA A 89 -8.97 1.03 -6.32
N ASN A 90 -9.64 1.22 -5.19
CA ASN A 90 -11.07 1.48 -5.12
C ASN A 90 -11.44 2.81 -5.80
N LEU A 91 -10.65 3.87 -5.62
CA LEU A 91 -10.83 5.16 -6.30
C LEU A 91 -10.69 5.04 -7.82
N LEU A 92 -9.71 4.27 -8.29
CA LEU A 92 -9.50 4.02 -9.72
C LEU A 92 -10.52 3.05 -10.33
N GLY A 93 -11.35 2.40 -9.50
CA GLY A 93 -12.34 1.41 -9.96
C GLY A 93 -11.73 0.13 -10.51
N ILE A 94 -10.54 -0.26 -10.02
CA ILE A 94 -9.82 -1.45 -10.50
C ILE A 94 -9.94 -2.63 -9.55
N ASP A 95 -9.94 -3.84 -10.13
CA ASP A 95 -9.77 -5.10 -9.38
C ASP A 95 -8.26 -5.35 -9.23
N LEU A 96 -7.72 -5.01 -8.06
CA LEU A 96 -6.26 -5.00 -7.85
C LEU A 96 -5.65 -6.40 -7.99
N GLU A 97 -6.39 -7.45 -7.62
CA GLU A 97 -5.96 -8.83 -7.77
C GLU A 97 -5.79 -9.20 -9.25
N LYS A 98 -6.80 -8.87 -10.05
CA LYS A 98 -6.78 -9.10 -11.50
C LYS A 98 -5.61 -8.35 -12.15
N GLU A 99 -5.42 -7.07 -11.84
CA GLU A 99 -4.33 -6.25 -12.38
C GLU A 99 -2.95 -6.80 -11.99
N TYR A 100 -2.79 -7.27 -10.75
CA TYR A 100 -1.57 -7.95 -10.30
C TYR A 100 -1.30 -9.22 -11.11
N LEU A 101 -2.30 -10.08 -11.30
CA LEU A 101 -2.14 -11.34 -12.04
C LEU A 101 -1.77 -11.11 -13.51
N GLU A 102 -2.42 -10.14 -14.16
CA GLU A 102 -2.08 -9.74 -15.53
C GLU A 102 -0.64 -9.19 -15.62
N LYS A 103 -0.22 -8.39 -14.63
CA LYS A 103 1.14 -7.87 -14.57
C LYS A 103 2.16 -8.98 -14.33
N LEU A 104 1.84 -9.95 -13.48
CA LEU A 104 2.69 -11.10 -13.18
C LEU A 104 2.95 -11.93 -14.43
N GLU A 105 1.93 -12.19 -15.25
CA GLU A 105 2.08 -12.95 -16.50
C GLU A 105 3.01 -12.22 -17.49
N LYS A 106 2.82 -10.90 -17.67
CA LYS A 106 3.74 -10.06 -18.46
C LYS A 106 5.17 -10.12 -17.92
N ASN A 107 5.33 -10.13 -16.59
CA ASN A 107 6.65 -10.22 -15.96
C ASN A 107 7.29 -11.59 -16.18
N LYS A 108 6.55 -12.70 -16.07
CA LYS A 108 7.07 -14.05 -16.37
C LYS A 108 7.64 -14.11 -17.79
N GLN A 109 6.89 -13.63 -18.77
CA GLN A 109 7.34 -13.58 -20.16
C GLN A 109 8.62 -12.72 -20.32
N ARG A 110 8.69 -11.58 -19.65
CA ARG A 110 9.86 -10.69 -19.67
C ARG A 110 11.10 -11.32 -19.03
N PHE A 111 10.93 -12.07 -17.94
CA PHE A 111 12.01 -12.60 -17.12
C PHE A 111 12.33 -14.09 -17.39
N GLU A 112 11.63 -14.76 -18.32
CA GLU A 112 11.85 -16.18 -18.63
C GLU A 112 13.32 -16.49 -18.96
N LYS A 113 14.03 -15.56 -19.60
CA LYS A 113 15.47 -15.67 -19.89
C LYS A 113 16.39 -15.80 -18.67
N TYR A 114 15.91 -15.47 -17.47
CA TYR A 114 16.66 -15.58 -16.21
C TYR A 114 16.31 -16.85 -15.44
N LYS A 115 15.37 -17.65 -15.93
CA LYS A 115 15.01 -18.94 -15.35
C LYS A 115 16.19 -19.89 -15.58
N ARG A 116 17.02 -20.05 -14.55
CA ARG A 116 18.08 -21.07 -14.56
C ARG A 116 17.38 -22.43 -14.59
N GLY A 117 17.69 -23.24 -15.59
CA GLY A 117 17.30 -24.65 -15.65
C GLY A 117 17.96 -25.46 -14.54
#